data_AF-M9LCS3-F1
#
_entry.id   AF-M9LCS3-F1
#
_cell.length_a   1.000
_cell.length_b   1.000
_cell.length_c   1.000
_cell.angle_alpha   90.00
_cell.angle_beta   90.00
_cell.angle_gamma   90.00
#
_symmetry.space_group_name_H-M   'P 1'
#
loop_
_entity.id
_entity.type
_entity.pdbx_description
1 polymer ?
#
loop_
_entity_poly.entity_id
_entity_poly.type
_entity_poly.pdbx_seq_one_letter_code
_entity_poly.pdbx_strand_id
1 'polypeptide(L)'
;MSKQFVAMRNILHERQSSEWLQTRKYGKLIRRQETDVISELIIYAQGQGSKNSDKMYITYSKLVNSIVGIQSGQREYATEKVLSVISLVEDLILHTIREDMESGVYYKEIYQHCKQKAGEMMKYIYLPAEKLFIA
;
A
#
# COMPACT_ATOMS: atom_id res chain seq x y z
N MET A 1 -23.98 26.17 13.32
CA MET A 1 -23.50 25.18 12.33
C MET A 1 -22.99 23.97 13.09
N SER A 2 -23.46 22.75 12.83
CA SER A 2 -23.01 21.59 13.61
C SER A 2 -21.54 21.26 13.29
N LYS A 3 -20.79 20.76 14.27
CA LYS A 3 -19.39 20.32 14.07
C LYS A 3 -19.27 19.30 12.93
N GLN A 4 -20.28 18.44 12.75
CA GLN A 4 -20.34 17.45 11.68
C GLN A 4 -20.44 18.08 10.29
N PHE A 5 -21.18 19.18 10.13
CA PHE A 5 -21.27 19.89 8.84
C PHE A 5 -19.92 20.53 8.44
N VAL A 6 -19.17 21.04 9.41
CA VAL A 6 -17.85 21.64 9.16
C VAL A 6 -16.82 20.56 8.77
N ALA A 7 -16.80 19.43 9.49
CA ALA A 7 -15.96 18.29 9.14
C ALA A 7 -16.27 17.77 7.72
N MET A 8 -17.55 17.56 7.40
CA MET A 8 -17.98 17.13 6.06
C MET A 8 -17.54 18.10 4.95
N ARG A 9 -17.66 19.41 5.18
CA ARG A 9 -17.22 20.43 4.21
C ARG A 9 -15.71 20.35 3.97
N ASN A 10 -14.91 20.21 5.03
CA ASN A 10 -13.46 20.15 4.92
C ASN A 10 -13.01 18.89 4.16
N ILE A 11 -13.67 17.75 4.40
CA ILE A 11 -13.43 16.50 3.67
C ILE A 11 -13.70 16.67 2.17
N LEU A 12 -14.85 17.25 1.82
CA LEU A 12 -15.19 17.48 0.41
C LEU A 12 -14.19 18.44 -0.26
N HIS A 13 -13.75 19.46 0.47
CA HIS A 13 -12.75 20.40 -0.01
C HIS A 13 -11.37 19.75 -0.19
N GLU A 14 -10.91 18.92 0.74
CA GLU A 14 -9.62 18.23 0.63
C GLU A 14 -9.62 17.19 -0.49
N ARG A 15 -10.72 16.45 -0.70
CA ARG A 15 -10.87 15.50 -1.83
C ARG A 15 -10.91 16.19 -3.20
N GLN A 16 -11.34 17.45 -3.24
CA GLN A 16 -11.33 18.27 -4.44
C GLN A 16 -10.03 19.07 -4.59
N SER A 17 -9.11 18.99 -3.62
CA SER A 17 -7.81 19.62 -3.75
C SER A 17 -7.02 18.98 -4.88
N SER A 18 -6.25 19.80 -5.58
CA SER A 18 -5.42 19.33 -6.70
C SER A 18 -4.40 18.29 -6.23
N GLU A 19 -3.90 18.47 -5.01
CA GLU A 19 -2.90 17.68 -4.33
C GLU A 19 -3.42 16.26 -4.05
N TRP A 20 -4.61 16.13 -3.46
CA TRP A 20 -5.19 14.80 -3.21
C TRP A 20 -5.42 14.03 -4.53
N LEU A 21 -5.90 14.70 -5.57
CA LEU A 21 -6.11 14.09 -6.88
C LEU A 21 -4.80 13.65 -7.54
N GLN A 22 -3.72 14.45 -7.44
CA GLN A 22 -2.40 14.08 -7.94
C GLN A 22 -1.82 12.89 -7.15
N THR A 23 -1.84 12.94 -5.82
CA THR A 23 -1.38 11.83 -4.96
C THR A 23 -2.16 10.56 -5.27
N ARG A 24 -3.48 10.66 -5.50
CA ARG A 24 -4.31 9.50 -5.89
C ARG A 24 -3.95 8.96 -7.26
N LYS A 25 -3.70 9.83 -8.25
CA LYS A 25 -3.29 9.42 -9.60
C LYS A 25 -1.93 8.72 -9.56
N TYR A 26 -0.98 9.27 -8.82
CA TYR A 26 0.35 8.69 -8.63
C TYR A 26 0.26 7.32 -7.93
N GLY A 27 -0.48 7.23 -6.82
CA GLY A 27 -0.65 5.95 -6.12
C GLY A 27 -1.29 4.86 -6.99
N LYS A 28 -2.22 5.20 -7.89
CA LYS A 28 -2.76 4.23 -8.87
C LYS A 28 -1.71 3.72 -9.85
N LEU A 29 -0.75 4.56 -10.25
CA LEU A 29 0.35 4.17 -11.12
C LEU A 29 1.28 3.19 -10.39
N ILE A 30 1.69 3.53 -9.17
CA ILE A 30 2.54 2.65 -8.34
C ILE A 30 1.84 1.31 -8.09
N ARG A 31 0.57 1.33 -7.72
CA ARG A 31 -0.18 0.09 -7.49
C ARG A 31 -0.23 -0.80 -8.73
N ARG A 32 -0.32 -0.22 -9.94
CA ARG A 32 -0.27 -0.98 -11.19
C ARG A 32 1.09 -1.65 -11.37
N GLN A 33 2.17 -0.90 -11.17
CA GLN A 33 3.54 -1.44 -11.25
C GLN A 33 3.77 -2.56 -10.22
N GLU A 34 3.30 -2.37 -8.99
CA GLU A 34 3.36 -3.40 -7.95
C GLU A 34 2.56 -4.65 -8.36
N THR A 35 1.36 -4.52 -8.93
CA THR A 35 0.61 -5.69 -9.42
C THR A 35 1.31 -6.43 -10.56
N ASP A 36 2.02 -5.71 -11.44
CA ASP A 36 2.80 -6.34 -12.51
C ASP A 36 3.94 -7.17 -11.90
N VAL A 37 4.67 -6.62 -10.93
CA VAL A 37 5.72 -7.35 -10.19
C VAL A 37 5.18 -8.53 -9.39
N ILE A 38 4.02 -8.39 -8.74
CA ILE A 38 3.38 -9.51 -8.06
C ILE A 38 3.00 -10.61 -9.06
N SER A 39 2.63 -10.26 -10.30
CA SER A 39 2.36 -11.26 -11.35
C SER A 39 3.61 -12.09 -11.65
N GLU A 40 4.77 -11.43 -11.76
CA GLU A 40 6.07 -12.10 -11.93
C GLU A 40 6.41 -12.99 -10.73
N LEU A 41 6.19 -12.49 -9.50
CA LEU A 41 6.41 -13.24 -8.26
C LEU A 41 5.53 -14.50 -8.18
N ILE A 42 4.31 -14.45 -8.70
CA ILE A 42 3.41 -15.61 -8.73
C ILE A 42 4.01 -16.73 -9.58
N ILE A 43 4.53 -16.40 -10.77
CA ILE A 43 5.18 -17.35 -11.67
C ILE A 43 6.45 -17.89 -11.01
N TYR A 44 7.26 -17.01 -10.44
CA TYR A 44 8.47 -17.38 -9.71
C TYR A 44 8.18 -18.36 -8.56
N ALA A 45 7.16 -18.08 -7.75
CA ALA A 45 6.76 -18.95 -6.65
C ALA A 45 6.19 -20.30 -7.11
N GLN A 46 5.50 -20.35 -8.26
CA GLN A 46 5.05 -21.61 -8.86
C GLN A 46 6.24 -22.48 -9.28
N GLY A 47 7.27 -21.88 -9.89
CA GLY A 47 8.51 -22.57 -10.21
C GLY A 47 9.22 -23.16 -8.98
N GLN A 48 9.01 -22.55 -7.81
CA GLN A 48 9.50 -23.03 -6.51
C GLN A 48 8.51 -23.94 -5.75
N GLY A 49 7.45 -24.42 -6.41
CA GLY A 49 6.50 -25.39 -5.86
C GLY A 49 5.37 -24.80 -5.01
N SER A 50 5.08 -23.50 -5.11
CA SER A 50 3.93 -22.90 -4.42
C SER A 50 2.60 -23.41 -4.98
N LYS A 51 1.70 -23.83 -4.08
CA LYS A 51 0.34 -24.29 -4.41
C LYS A 51 -0.74 -23.21 -4.27
N ASN A 52 -0.40 -22.06 -3.69
CA ASN A 52 -1.34 -20.97 -3.37
C ASN A 52 -0.78 -19.60 -3.80
N SER A 53 0.04 -19.56 -4.86
CA SER A 53 0.65 -18.31 -5.34
C SER A 53 -0.40 -17.32 -5.85
N ASP A 54 -1.54 -17.79 -6.37
CA ASP A 54 -2.70 -16.99 -6.78
C ASP A 54 -3.19 -15.99 -5.70
N LYS A 55 -2.99 -16.32 -4.42
CA LYS A 55 -3.40 -15.46 -3.29
C LYS A 55 -2.46 -14.29 -3.01
N MET A 56 -1.30 -14.20 -3.69
CA MET A 56 -0.29 -13.18 -3.40
C MET A 56 -0.80 -11.75 -3.55
N TYR A 57 -1.65 -11.44 -4.54
CA TYR A 57 -2.25 -10.11 -4.67
C TYR A 57 -2.96 -9.65 -3.40
N ILE A 58 -3.77 -10.54 -2.81
CA ILE A 58 -4.54 -10.25 -1.61
C ILE A 58 -3.59 -10.18 -0.40
N THR A 59 -2.62 -11.09 -0.31
CA THR A 59 -1.64 -11.13 0.76
C THR A 59 -0.84 -9.83 0.85
N TYR A 60 -0.29 -9.33 -0.27
CA TYR A 60 0.46 -8.08 -0.30
C TYR A 60 -0.43 -6.86 -0.08
N SER A 61 -1.66 -6.83 -0.65
CA SER A 61 -2.61 -5.75 -0.36
C SER A 61 -2.95 -5.66 1.14
N LYS A 62 -3.11 -6.81 1.81
CA LYS A 62 -3.35 -6.89 3.26
C LYS A 62 -2.12 -6.45 4.05
N LEU A 63 -0.92 -6.80 3.61
CA LEU A 63 0.33 -6.35 4.22
C LEU A 63 0.39 -4.82 4.26
N VAL A 64 0.24 -4.16 3.11
CA VAL A 64 0.25 -2.68 3.02
C VAL A 64 -0.80 -2.07 3.93
N ASN A 65 -2.05 -2.57 3.89
CA ASN A 65 -3.13 -2.08 4.73
C ASN A 65 -2.81 -2.22 6.23
N SER A 66 -2.21 -3.35 6.63
CA SER A 66 -1.81 -3.58 8.02
C SER A 66 -0.71 -2.63 8.48
N ILE A 67 0.25 -2.31 7.61
CA ILE A 67 1.38 -1.41 7.90
C ILE A 67 0.89 0.00 8.22
N VAL A 68 -0.07 0.51 7.43
CA VAL A 68 -0.63 1.86 7.65
C VAL A 68 -1.81 1.87 8.62
N GLY A 69 -2.30 0.68 9.01
CA GLY A 69 -3.39 0.50 9.98
C GLY A 69 -4.74 0.94 9.45
N ILE A 70 -5.12 0.49 8.25
CA ILE A 70 -6.45 0.66 7.65
C ILE A 70 -7.02 -0.70 7.24
N GLN A 71 -8.34 -0.78 7.04
CA GLN A 71 -9.04 -1.97 6.58
C GLN A 71 -9.19 -2.00 5.04
N SER A 72 -9.59 -3.16 4.52
CA SER A 72 -9.94 -3.29 3.10
C SER A 72 -11.08 -2.33 2.75
N GLY A 73 -11.01 -1.71 1.56
CA GLY A 73 -12.00 -0.72 1.11
C GLY A 73 -11.83 0.68 1.73
N GLN A 74 -11.06 0.84 2.80
CA GLN A 74 -10.92 2.15 3.46
C GLN A 74 -9.97 3.11 2.73
N ARG A 75 -9.14 2.62 1.80
CA ARG A 75 -8.19 3.44 1.03
C ARG A 75 -8.84 4.61 0.30
N GLU A 76 -10.10 4.48 -0.13
CA GLU A 76 -10.82 5.55 -0.84
C GLU A 76 -11.21 6.74 0.05
N TYR A 77 -11.18 6.52 1.36
CA TYR A 77 -11.48 7.49 2.40
C TYR A 77 -10.22 7.94 3.14
N ALA A 78 -9.03 7.49 2.73
CA ALA A 78 -7.78 7.85 3.35
C ALA A 78 -7.40 9.31 3.06
N THR A 79 -6.78 9.96 4.05
CA THR A 79 -6.23 11.32 3.90
C THR A 79 -5.10 11.34 2.86
N GLU A 80 -4.78 12.52 2.33
CA GLU A 80 -3.70 12.68 1.35
C GLU A 80 -2.39 12.07 1.88
N LYS A 81 -2.06 12.36 3.14
CA LYS A 81 -0.85 11.85 3.78
C LYS A 81 -0.82 10.33 3.88
N VAL A 82 -1.95 9.70 4.23
CA VAL A 82 -2.05 8.23 4.28
C VAL A 82 -1.93 7.63 2.88
N LEU A 83 -2.54 8.23 1.85
CA LEU A 83 -2.38 7.78 0.46
C LEU A 83 -0.93 7.88 -0.04
N SER A 84 -0.23 8.95 0.34
CA SER A 84 1.19 9.12 0.05
C SER A 84 2.03 8.00 0.68
N VAL A 85 1.80 7.71 1.96
CA VAL A 85 2.51 6.62 2.67
C VAL A 85 2.17 5.24 2.10
N ILE A 86 0.91 4.98 1.72
CA ILE A 86 0.54 3.74 1.02
C ILE A 86 1.37 3.58 -0.25
N SER A 87 1.46 4.63 -1.07
CA SER A 87 2.21 4.59 -2.32
C SER A 87 3.70 4.32 -2.08
N LEU A 88 4.29 4.92 -1.04
CA LEU A 88 5.67 4.67 -0.66
C LEU A 88 5.92 3.22 -0.19
N VAL A 89 4.98 2.65 0.58
CA VAL A 89 5.07 1.24 1.02
C VAL A 89 4.96 0.28 -0.17
N GLU A 90 4.04 0.56 -1.10
CA GLU A 90 3.88 -0.26 -2.32
C GLU A 90 5.11 -0.18 -3.22
N ASP A 91 5.72 1.00 -3.33
CA ASP A 91 6.97 1.21 -4.05
C ASP A 91 8.15 0.47 -3.39
N LEU A 92 8.25 0.49 -2.06
CA LEU A 92 9.27 -0.29 -1.36
C LEU A 92 9.09 -1.80 -1.59
N ILE A 93 7.85 -2.29 -1.53
CA ILE A 93 7.52 -3.70 -1.73
C ILE A 93 7.86 -4.14 -3.16
N LEU A 94 7.48 -3.36 -4.18
CA LEU A 94 7.75 -3.76 -5.56
C LEU A 94 9.26 -3.86 -5.83
N HIS A 95 10.07 -2.94 -5.32
CA HIS A 95 11.53 -2.99 -5.49
C HIS A 95 12.14 -4.15 -4.70
N THR A 96 11.69 -4.37 -3.47
CA THR A 96 12.16 -5.50 -2.65
C THR A 96 11.87 -6.84 -3.33
N ILE A 97 10.68 -7.02 -3.91
CA ILE A 97 10.32 -8.24 -4.62
C ILE A 97 11.25 -8.47 -5.81
N ARG A 98 11.52 -7.43 -6.62
CA ARG A 98 12.42 -7.54 -7.78
C ARG A 98 13.83 -7.92 -7.38
N GLU A 99 14.43 -7.18 -6.45
CA GLU A 99 15.79 -7.41 -5.95
C GLU A 99 15.96 -8.83 -5.40
N ASP A 100 15.00 -9.29 -4.62
CA ASP A 100 15.03 -10.62 -4.02
C ASP A 100 14.86 -11.73 -5.07
N MET A 101 13.97 -11.55 -6.06
CA MET A 101 13.81 -12.50 -7.18
C MET A 101 15.08 -12.57 -8.04
N GLU A 102 15.69 -11.43 -8.36
CA GLU A 102 16.97 -11.36 -9.09
C GLU A 102 18.09 -12.06 -8.33
N SER A 103 18.06 -12.01 -7.00
CA SER A 103 19.02 -12.67 -6.11
C SER A 103 18.68 -14.15 -5.84
N GLY A 104 17.62 -14.69 -6.44
CA GLY A 104 17.23 -16.10 -6.29
C GLY A 104 16.67 -16.46 -4.90
N VAL A 105 16.20 -15.47 -4.13
CA VAL A 105 15.64 -15.67 -2.79
C VAL A 105 14.38 -16.54 -2.85
N TYR A 106 14.15 -17.39 -1.85
CA TYR A 106 12.96 -18.23 -1.81
C TYR A 106 11.69 -17.37 -1.59
N TYR A 107 10.62 -17.63 -2.35
CA TYR A 107 9.45 -16.73 -2.42
C TYR A 107 8.80 -16.41 -1.05
N LYS A 108 8.91 -17.32 -0.07
CA LYS A 108 8.38 -17.07 1.29
C LYS A 108 9.23 -16.09 2.08
N GLU A 109 10.54 -16.06 1.82
CA GLU A 109 11.49 -15.14 2.46
C GLU A 109 11.29 -13.73 1.91
N ILE A 110 11.01 -13.59 0.61
CA ILE A 110 10.68 -12.30 -0.03
C ILE A 110 9.56 -11.57 0.71
N TYR A 111 8.50 -12.29 1.08
CA TYR A 111 7.41 -11.72 1.86
C TYR A 111 7.87 -11.23 3.24
N GLN A 112 8.74 -11.97 3.92
CA GLN A 112 9.28 -11.55 5.21
C GLN A 112 10.18 -10.33 5.08
N HIS A 113 11.02 -10.26 4.04
CA HIS A 113 11.85 -9.09 3.75
C HIS A 113 10.97 -7.85 3.49
N CYS A 114 9.94 -7.99 2.66
CA CYS A 114 8.97 -6.91 2.42
C CYS A 114 8.33 -6.41 3.72
N LYS A 115 7.83 -7.35 4.55
CA LYS A 115 7.21 -7.02 5.84
C LYS A 115 8.18 -6.32 6.78
N GLN A 116 9.43 -6.80 6.86
CA GLN A 116 10.45 -6.22 7.72
C GLN A 116 10.84 -4.82 7.25
N LYS A 117 11.26 -4.67 5.98
CA LYS A 117 11.69 -3.39 5.40
C LYS A 117 10.59 -2.34 5.55
N ALA A 118 9.34 -2.68 5.23
CA ALA A 118 8.23 -1.75 5.36
C ALA A 118 7.90 -1.41 6.82
N GLY A 119 7.97 -2.39 7.73
CA GLY A 119 7.82 -2.14 9.17
C GLY A 119 8.92 -1.24 9.76
N GLU A 120 10.16 -1.40 9.30
CA GLU A 120 11.28 -0.54 9.67
C GLU A 120 11.11 0.88 9.13
N MET A 121 10.71 1.02 7.86
CA MET A 121 10.39 2.31 7.26
C MET A 121 9.34 3.08 8.07
N MET A 122 8.31 2.38 8.57
CA MET A 122 7.26 3.00 9.38
C MET A 122 7.75 3.58 10.72
N LYS A 123 8.92 3.17 11.23
CA LYS A 123 9.50 3.77 12.46
C LYS A 123 9.91 5.23 12.26
N TYR A 124 10.17 5.63 11.02
CA TYR A 124 10.65 6.97 10.66
C TYR A 124 9.56 7.82 9.98
N ILE A 125 8.41 7.24 9.67
CA ILE A 125 7.30 7.93 9.02
C ILE A 125 6.31 8.42 10.07
N TYR A 126 5.96 9.70 9.98
CA TYR A 126 4.83 10.25 10.72
C TYR A 126 3.51 9.98 10.01
N LEU A 127 2.60 9.29 10.69
CA LEU A 127 1.20 9.16 10.30
C LEU A 127 0.30 10.01 11.21
N PRO A 128 -0.63 10.78 10.63
CA PRO A 128 -1.60 11.53 11.42
C PRO A 128 -2.55 10.57 12.17
N ALA A 129 -3.06 11.02 13.32
CA ALA A 129 -4.04 10.26 14.09
C ALA A 129 -5.35 10.04 13.31
N GLU A 130 -5.79 11.06 12.56
CA GLU A 130 -6.91 10.97 11.64
C GLU A 130 -6.43 10.39 10.30
N LYS A 131 -6.69 9.09 10.12
CA LYS A 131 -6.26 8.35 8.92
C LYS A 131 -7.27 8.37 7.79
N LEU A 132 -8.54 8.50 8.15
CA LEU A 132 -9.68 8.47 7.24
C LEU A 132 -10.50 9.74 7.42
N PHE A 133 -11.09 10.20 6.32
CA PHE A 133 -12.05 11.30 6.32
C PHE A 133 -13.38 10.93 6.98
N ILE A 134 -13.75 9.65 6.97
CA ILE A 134 -15.02 9.17 7.51
C ILE A 134 -14.66 8.07 8.50
N ALA A 135 -14.85 8.35 9.79
CA ALA A 135 -14.69 7.40 10.89
C ALA A 135 -16.00 6.65 11.14
#